data_AF-D4J9A1-F1
#
_entry.id   AF-D4J9A1-F1
#
_cell.length_a   1.000
_cell.length_b   1.000
_cell.length_c   1.000
_cell.angle_alpha   90.00
_cell.angle_beta   90.00
_cell.angle_gamma   90.00
#
_symmetry.space_group_name_H-M   'P 1'
#
loop_
_entity.id
_entity.type
_entity.pdbx_description
1 polymer ?
#
loop_
_entity_poly.entity_id
_entity_poly.type
_entity_poly.pdbx_seq_one_letter_code
_entity_poly.pdbx_strand_id
1 'polypeptide(L)' 'MGKAILLFSDGYSISEIARGTEAECRKIMTNKYNDAADNVEALWLEQSYCEENDAILYMNGEDVFIWKVICF' A
#
# COMPACT_ATOMS: atom_id res chain seq x y z
N MET A 1 1.82 -5.29 21.73
CA MET A 1 1.80 -4.92 20.30
C MET A 1 1.48 -6.19 19.51
N GLY A 2 0.45 -6.15 18.68
CA GLY A 2 0.08 -7.29 17.81
C GLY A 2 1.10 -7.49 16.70
N LYS A 3 1.23 -8.73 16.22
CA LYS A 3 2.07 -9.01 15.04
C LYS A 3 1.28 -8.64 13.80
N ALA A 4 1.99 -8.27 12.75
CA ALA A 4 1.41 -7.95 11.46
C ALA A 4 2.34 -8.34 10.31
N ILE A 5 1.74 -8.50 9.13
CA ILE A 5 2.42 -8.56 7.84
C ILE A 5 1.91 -7.44 6.94
N LEU A 6 2.78 -6.93 6.09
CA LEU A 6 2.44 -6.05 4.98
C LEU A 6 2.51 -6.85 3.69
N LEU A 7 1.38 -6.95 3.00
CA LEU A 7 1.27 -7.51 1.67
C LEU A 7 1.24 -6.41 0.62
N PHE A 8 1.70 -6.72 -0.58
CA PHE A 8 1.61 -5.89 -1.77
C PHE A 8 1.09 -6.68 -2.96
N SER A 9 0.32 -6.02 -3.81
CA SER A 9 -0.11 -6.51 -5.12
C SER A 9 0.02 -5.40 -6.16
N ASP A 10 0.46 -5.77 -7.35
CA ASP A 10 0.48 -4.94 -8.56
C ASP A 10 -0.69 -5.25 -9.51
N GLY A 11 -1.68 -6.02 -9.04
CA GLY A 11 -2.79 -6.53 -9.85
C GLY A 11 -2.51 -7.87 -10.53
N TYR A 12 -1.25 -8.33 -10.57
CA TYR A 12 -0.85 -9.58 -11.21
C TYR A 12 -0.26 -10.60 -10.22
N SER A 13 0.39 -10.12 -9.17
CA SER A 13 1.08 -10.94 -8.18
C SER A 13 0.85 -10.43 -6.77
N ILE A 14 1.04 -11.30 -5.77
CA ILE A 14 0.98 -10.92 -4.35
C ILE A 14 2.32 -11.28 -3.70
N SER A 15 2.86 -10.36 -2.91
CA SER A 15 4.13 -10.55 -2.18
C SER A 15 4.04 -10.04 -0.74
N GLU A 16 4.77 -10.68 0.18
CA GLU A 16 5.01 -10.17 1.53
C GLU A 16 6.18 -9.18 1.48
N ILE A 17 5.95 -7.93 1.86
CA ILE A 17 6.97 -6.86 1.86
C ILE A 17 7.60 -6.68 3.24
N ALA A 18 6.83 -6.89 4.30
CA ALA A 18 7.34 -6.74 5.66
C ALA A 18 6.56 -7.62 6.65
N ARG A 19 7.21 -7.91 7.78
CA ARG A 19 6.64 -8.60 8.95
C ARG A 19 7.19 -7.95 10.21
N GLY A 20 6.31 -7.64 11.15
CA GLY A 20 6.70 -6.94 12.37
C GLY A 20 5.50 -6.62 13.24
N THR A 21 5.53 -5.46 13.87
CA THR A 21 4.37 -4.87 14.54
C THR A 21 3.44 -4.20 13.53
N GLU A 22 2.18 -4.03 13.91
CA GLU A 22 1.20 -3.24 13.13
C GLU A 22 1.74 -1.84 12.81
N ALA A 23 2.30 -1.14 13.80
CA ALA A 23 2.85 0.21 13.61
C ALA A 23 4.01 0.25 12.61
N GLU A 24 4.91 -0.72 12.64
CA GLU A 24 6.00 -0.83 11.65
C GLU A 24 5.47 -1.09 10.25
N CYS A 25 4.50 -2.01 10.11
CA CYS A 25 3.90 -2.33 8.82
C CYS A 25 3.14 -1.14 8.23
N ARG A 26 2.37 -0.42 9.06
CA ARG A 26 1.67 0.82 8.66
C ARG A 26 2.65 1.89 8.19
N LYS A 27 3.74 2.10 8.93
CA LYS A 27 4.79 3.06 8.53
C LYS A 27 5.41 2.71 7.18
N ILE A 28 5.70 1.43 6.94
CA ILE A 28 6.27 0.97 5.65
C ILE A 28 5.25 1.16 4.52
N MET A 29 3.98 0.82 4.76
CA MET A 29 2.89 1.01 3.79
C MET A 29 2.76 2.48 3.37
N THR A 30 2.62 3.40 4.33
CA THR A 30 2.47 4.83 4.04
C THR A 30 3.66 5.38 3.26
N ASN A 31 4.89 5.00 3.61
CA ASN A 31 6.08 5.41 2.87
C ASN A 31 6.05 4.88 1.43
N LYS A 32 5.76 3.58 1.24
CA LYS A 32 5.69 2.96 -0.09
C LYS A 32 4.62 3.59 -0.97
N TYR A 33 3.45 3.89 -0.39
CA TYR A 33 2.38 4.59 -1.10
C TYR A 33 2.82 5.99 -1.53
N ASN A 34 3.36 6.80 -0.60
CA ASN A 34 3.79 8.17 -0.91
C ASN A 34 4.90 8.21 -1.96
N ASP A 35 5.91 7.35 -1.83
CA ASP A 35 7.02 7.25 -2.81
C ASP A 35 6.49 6.94 -4.22
N ALA A 36 5.45 6.10 -4.33
CA ALA A 36 4.83 5.77 -5.61
C ALA A 36 3.91 6.89 -6.11
N ALA A 37 3.15 7.52 -5.21
CA ALA A 37 2.18 8.58 -5.51
C ALA A 37 2.82 9.85 -6.07
N ASP A 38 4.07 10.14 -5.72
CA ASP A 38 4.83 11.32 -6.21
C ASP A 38 4.91 11.43 -7.74
N ASN A 39 4.74 10.32 -8.46
CA ASN A 39 4.84 10.27 -9.92
C ASN A 39 3.50 10.03 -10.63
N VAL A 40 2.37 10.16 -9.92
CA VAL A 40 1.04 9.83 -10.43
C VAL A 40 0.25 11.10 -10.76
N GLU A 41 -0.46 11.11 -11.89
CA GLU A 41 -1.30 12.26 -12.27
C GLU A 41 -2.45 12.46 -11.27
N ALA A 42 -2.84 13.72 -11.07
CA ALA A 42 -3.84 14.12 -10.07
C ALA A 42 -5.17 13.36 -10.18
N LEU A 43 -5.64 13.07 -11.40
CA LEU A 43 -6.92 12.38 -11.61
C LEU A 43 -6.93 10.95 -11.06
N TRP A 44 -5.76 10.28 -11.05
CA TRP A 44 -5.62 8.94 -10.50
C TRP A 44 -5.41 8.99 -8.99
N LEU A 45 -4.70 10.02 -8.51
CA LEU A 45 -4.57 10.29 -7.07
C LEU A 45 -5.93 10.56 -6.40
N GLU A 46 -6.86 11.24 -7.06
CA GLU A 46 -8.21 11.49 -6.55
C GLU A 46 -9.01 10.19 -6.29
N GLN A 47 -8.68 9.10 -6.98
CA GLN A 47 -9.29 7.78 -6.81
C GLN A 47 -8.48 6.88 -5.87
N SER A 48 -7.27 7.31 -5.51
CA SER A 48 -6.32 6.58 -4.68
C SER A 48 -6.48 6.96 -3.21
N TYR A 49 -6.08 6.07 -2.31
CA TYR A 49 -6.12 6.33 -0.88
C TYR A 49 -5.02 5.56 -0.13
N CYS A 50 -4.63 6.11 1.01
CA CYS A 50 -3.78 5.44 2.01
C CYS A 50 -4.41 5.64 3.38
N GLU A 51 -5.12 4.61 3.85
CA GLU A 51 -5.78 4.58 5.16
C GLU A 51 -5.00 3.70 6.14
N GLU A 52 -5.58 3.39 7.30
CA GLU A 52 -4.86 2.73 8.40
C GLU A 52 -4.19 1.41 8.02
N ASN A 53 -4.89 0.51 7.33
CA ASN A 53 -4.40 -0.84 7.02
C ASN A 53 -4.50 -1.20 5.54
N ASP A 54 -4.92 -0.25 4.71
CA ASP A 54 -5.16 -0.44 3.29
C ASP A 54 -4.68 0.80 2.54
N ALA A 55 -3.92 0.59 1.47
CA ALA A 55 -3.58 1.63 0.53
C ALA A 55 -3.79 1.12 -0.90
N ILE A 56 -4.47 1.92 -1.72
CA ILE A 56 -4.70 1.65 -3.14
C ILE A 56 -4.23 2.87 -3.93
N LEU A 57 -3.32 2.63 -4.87
CA LEU A 57 -2.83 3.64 -5.81
C LEU A 57 -3.18 3.22 -7.22
N TYR A 58 -4.09 3.96 -7.85
CA TYR A 58 -4.38 3.83 -9.28
C TYR A 58 -3.32 4.61 -10.07
N MET A 59 -2.81 4.02 -11.15
CA MET A 59 -1.79 4.61 -11.99
C MET A 59 -2.11 4.35 -13.47
N ASN A 60 -1.92 5.36 -14.32
CA ASN A 60 -1.93 5.22 -15.79
C ASN A 60 -3.15 4.45 -16.38
N GLY A 61 -4.32 4.57 -15.77
CA GLY A 61 -5.59 4.01 -16.28
C GLY A 61 -5.83 2.51 -16.06
N GLU A 62 -4.80 1.66 -16.05
CA GLU A 62 -4.96 0.20 -15.90
C GLU A 62 -4.14 -0.40 -14.75
N ASP A 63 -3.11 0.28 -14.26
CA ASP A 63 -2.25 -0.24 -13.20
C ASP A 63 -2.82 0.11 -11.83
N VAL A 64 -2.79 -0.86 -10.91
CA VAL A 64 -3.21 -0.67 -9.52
C VAL A 64 -2.21 -1.30 -8.56
N PHE A 65 -1.71 -0.49 -7.64
CA PHE A 65 -0.85 -0.93 -6.57
C PHE A 65 -1.65 -0.96 -5.26
N ILE A 66 -1.66 -2.12 -4.62
CA ILE A 66 -2.42 -2.37 -3.39
C ILE A 66 -1.45 -2.79 -2.31
N TRP A 67 -1.52 -2.14 -1.16
CA TRP A 67 -0.86 -2.56 0.07
C TRP A 67 -1.90 -2.86 1.14
N LYS A 68 -1.66 -3.93 1.91
CA LYS A 68 -2.56 -4.37 2.97
C LYS A 68 -1.79 -4.82 4.20
N VAL A 69 -2.12 -4.26 5.36
CA VAL A 69 -1.61 -4.67 6.66
C VAL A 69 -2.59 -5.70 7.26
N ILE A 70 -2.08 -6.88 7.63
CA ILE A 70 -2.87 -7.94 8.26
C ILE A 70 -2.29 -8.23 9.65
N CYS A 71 -3.09 -8.01 10.69
CA CYS A 71 -2.73 -8.29 12.08
C CYS A 71 -3.10 -9.72 12.50
N PHE A 72 -2.27 -10.36 13.34
CA PHE A 72 -2.47 -11.72 13.87
C PHE A 72 -1.71 -11.96 15.18
#